data_AF-A0A5C7YXP0-F1
#
_entry.id   AF-A0A5C7YXP0-F1
#
_cell.length_a   1.000
_cell.length_b   1.000
_cell.length_c   1.000
_cell.angle_alpha   90.00
_cell.angle_beta   90.00
_cell.angle_gamma   90.00
#
_symmetry.space_group_name_H-M   'P 1'
#
loop_
_entity.id
_entity.type
_entity.pdbx_description
1 polymer ?
#
loop_
_entity_poly.entity_id
_entity_poly.type
_entity_poly.pdbx_seq_one_letter_code
_entity_poly.pdbx_strand_id
1 'polypeptide(L)'
;MRKLLLFFIFFTSTFFAQVKLLSWNVENLGSSKSPSDLLYIVSILKDYDVVALQEVVAGDGGVQAVAKLADELNRKGSKWDYVVSDPTSSSAYKTERYAFLWKTSKVKKVGEAWLEKKYHLEIDREPYYCTFDFKGKQFTIANFHAITKSKQPETEIKYFKFLPEQYPKLNLLFVGDFNCPQSHTVFNPLKKMGYDCVFVSQKTSLKKECSNEECLASEFDNIWYNSSKLTVRNPNRVFHFFSNPFIYIPSPNSQNSLIT
;
A
#
# COMPACT_ATOMS: atom_id res chain seq x y z
N MET A 1 -45.60 -5.71 -47.28
CA MET A 1 -44.23 -6.12 -46.94
C MET A 1 -43.74 -5.27 -45.77
N ARG A 2 -43.78 -5.81 -44.55
CA ARG A 2 -43.47 -5.07 -43.31
C ARG A 2 -41.97 -5.18 -43.05
N LYS A 3 -41.21 -4.10 -43.31
CA LYS A 3 -39.77 -4.02 -43.01
C LYS A 3 -39.60 -3.94 -41.49
N LEU A 4 -39.13 -5.02 -40.87
CA LEU A 4 -38.72 -5.04 -39.48
C LEU A 4 -37.28 -4.50 -39.41
N LEU A 5 -37.12 -3.27 -38.92
CA LEU A 5 -35.80 -2.67 -38.71
C LEU A 5 -35.27 -3.16 -37.36
N LEU A 6 -34.34 -4.12 -37.37
CA LEU A 6 -33.63 -4.58 -36.17
C LEU A 6 -32.49 -3.61 -35.85
N PHE A 7 -32.65 -2.84 -34.78
CA PHE A 7 -31.61 -1.95 -34.25
C PHE A 7 -30.67 -2.77 -33.35
N PHE A 8 -29.50 -3.15 -33.86
CA PHE A 8 -28.46 -3.83 -33.07
C PHE A 8 -27.69 -2.78 -32.27
N ILE A 9 -28.03 -2.59 -31.00
CA ILE A 9 -27.23 -1.78 -30.07
C ILE A 9 -26.04 -2.63 -29.64
N PHE A 10 -24.88 -2.40 -30.28
CA PHE A 10 -23.60 -2.90 -29.77
C PHE A 10 -23.23 -2.13 -28.50
N PHE A 11 -23.60 -2.67 -27.34
CA PHE A 11 -23.07 -2.22 -26.06
C PHE A 11 -21.61 -2.69 -25.95
N THR A 12 -20.66 -1.91 -26.47
CA THR A 12 -19.24 -2.16 -26.23
C THR A 12 -18.90 -1.71 -24.81
N SER A 13 -19.14 -2.59 -23.85
CA SER A 13 -18.64 -2.44 -22.49
C SER A 13 -17.13 -2.60 -22.51
N THR A 14 -16.38 -1.51 -22.69
CA THR A 14 -14.93 -1.53 -22.49
C THR A 14 -14.66 -1.73 -20.99
N PHE A 15 -14.56 -2.98 -20.56
CA PHE A 15 -14.02 -3.31 -19.24
C PHE A 15 -12.53 -2.99 -19.26
N PHE A 16 -12.19 -1.77 -18.83
CA PHE A 16 -10.80 -1.45 -18.52
C PHE A 16 -10.34 -2.37 -17.39
N ALA A 17 -9.32 -3.16 -17.69
CA ALA A 17 -8.72 -4.05 -16.70
C ALA A 17 -8.00 -3.16 -15.65
N GLN A 18 -8.43 -3.25 -14.40
CA GLN A 18 -7.91 -2.47 -13.27
C GLN A 18 -7.33 -3.41 -12.21
N VAL A 19 -6.27 -2.98 -11.54
CA VAL A 19 -5.75 -3.57 -10.30
C VAL A 19 -6.07 -2.60 -9.17
N LYS A 20 -6.68 -3.09 -8.10
CA LYS A 20 -6.87 -2.33 -6.86
C LYS A 20 -5.68 -2.58 -5.94
N LEU A 21 -4.88 -1.54 -5.71
CA LEU A 21 -3.77 -1.55 -4.77
C LEU A 21 -4.24 -1.00 -3.42
N LEU A 22 -3.61 -1.47 -2.36
CA LEU A 22 -3.73 -0.95 -1.01
C LEU A 22 -2.33 -0.83 -0.41
N SER A 23 -2.04 0.27 0.27
CA SER A 23 -0.89 0.39 1.16
C SER A 23 -1.36 0.72 2.58
N TRP A 24 -0.84 0.01 3.58
CA TRP A 24 -1.33 0.18 4.95
C TRP A 24 -0.22 -0.02 5.99
N ASN A 25 0.03 1.02 6.77
CA ASN A 25 0.65 0.91 8.09
C ASN A 25 -0.37 0.35 9.10
N VAL A 26 -0.23 -0.94 9.39
CA VAL A 26 -1.15 -1.73 10.24
C VAL A 26 -0.79 -1.68 11.73
N GLU A 27 0.17 -0.82 12.11
CA GLU A 27 0.71 -0.61 13.45
C GLU A 27 1.09 -1.91 14.17
N ASN A 28 2.37 -2.25 14.27
CA ASN A 28 2.84 -3.42 15.01
C ASN A 28 2.05 -4.72 14.70
N LEU A 29 1.88 -5.07 13.41
CA LEU A 29 1.21 -6.31 13.01
C LEU A 29 2.03 -7.52 13.50
N GLY A 30 1.52 -8.15 14.55
CA GLY A 30 2.18 -9.27 15.23
C GLY A 30 1.28 -9.89 16.31
N SER A 31 1.90 -10.53 17.31
CA SER A 31 1.20 -11.24 18.38
C SER A 31 0.33 -10.35 19.28
N SER A 32 0.50 -9.02 19.23
CA SER A 32 -0.32 -8.06 19.96
C SER A 32 -1.72 -7.86 19.34
N LYS A 33 -1.92 -8.18 18.06
CA LYS A 33 -3.22 -8.05 17.39
C LYS A 33 -4.14 -9.19 17.82
N SER A 34 -5.33 -8.82 18.32
CA SER A 34 -6.36 -9.79 18.71
C SER A 34 -6.97 -10.49 17.49
N PRO A 35 -7.66 -11.62 17.65
CA PRO A 35 -8.40 -12.26 16.57
C PRO A 35 -9.43 -11.31 15.91
N SER A 36 -10.09 -10.46 16.69
CA SER A 36 -11.01 -9.43 16.19
C SER A 36 -10.30 -8.38 15.35
N ASP A 37 -9.10 -7.93 15.73
CA ASP A 37 -8.31 -6.99 14.94
C ASP A 37 -7.93 -7.60 13.59
N LEU A 38 -7.50 -8.87 13.58
CA LEU A 38 -7.17 -9.59 12.34
C LEU A 38 -8.38 -9.73 11.42
N LEU A 39 -9.55 -10.09 11.96
CA LEU A 39 -10.79 -10.19 11.17
C LEU A 39 -11.22 -8.84 10.60
N TYR A 40 -11.01 -7.76 11.35
CA TYR A 40 -11.27 -6.42 10.85
C TYR A 40 -10.33 -6.05 9.70
N ILE A 41 -9.02 -6.29 9.86
CA ILE A 41 -8.01 -6.10 8.80
C ILE A 41 -8.45 -6.87 7.54
N VAL A 42 -8.77 -8.17 7.68
CA VAL A 42 -9.26 -9.04 6.58
C VAL A 42 -10.49 -8.45 5.89
N SER A 43 -11.43 -7.87 6.65
CA SER A 43 -12.66 -7.28 6.11
C SER A 43 -12.38 -6.13 5.14
N ILE A 44 -11.27 -5.42 5.32
CA ILE A 44 -10.80 -4.35 4.42
C ILE A 44 -9.99 -4.96 3.27
N LEU A 45 -8.97 -5.78 3.60
CA LEU A 45 -8.04 -6.34 2.63
C LEU A 45 -8.75 -7.09 1.49
N LYS A 46 -9.86 -7.78 1.79
CA LYS A 46 -10.60 -8.62 0.83
C LYS A 46 -11.07 -7.88 -0.43
N ASP A 47 -11.23 -6.56 -0.38
CA ASP A 47 -11.78 -5.76 -1.48
C ASP A 47 -10.71 -5.28 -2.48
N TYR A 48 -9.43 -5.55 -2.20
CA TYR A 48 -8.27 -5.19 -3.02
C TYR A 48 -7.70 -6.39 -3.78
N ASP A 49 -6.82 -6.12 -4.73
CA ASP A 49 -6.16 -7.16 -5.54
C ASP A 49 -4.70 -7.35 -5.13
N VAL A 50 -4.02 -6.27 -4.71
CA VAL A 50 -2.67 -6.27 -4.16
C VAL A 50 -2.65 -5.39 -2.90
N VAL A 51 -2.00 -5.86 -1.85
CA VAL A 51 -1.87 -5.19 -0.56
C VAL A 51 -0.39 -5.11 -0.20
N ALA A 52 0.06 -3.93 0.20
CA ALA A 52 1.38 -3.66 0.77
C ALA A 52 1.21 -3.27 2.24
N LEU A 53 1.77 -4.04 3.17
CA LEU A 53 1.69 -3.80 4.60
C LEU A 53 3.04 -3.29 5.14
N GLN A 54 2.97 -2.29 6.03
CA GLN A 54 4.09 -1.75 6.81
C GLN A 54 3.93 -2.12 8.30
N GLU A 55 4.97 -1.92 9.11
CA GLU A 55 5.00 -2.25 10.54
C GLU A 55 4.64 -3.70 10.88
N VAL A 56 5.06 -4.66 10.05
CA VAL A 56 5.05 -6.07 10.47
C VAL A 56 6.18 -6.25 11.47
N VAL A 57 5.90 -6.78 12.67
CA VAL A 57 6.97 -6.94 13.68
C VAL A 57 8.06 -7.90 13.19
N ALA A 58 9.32 -7.60 13.49
CA ALA A 58 10.46 -8.33 12.95
C ALA A 58 10.59 -9.80 13.42
N GLY A 59 10.08 -10.11 14.61
CA GLY A 59 10.06 -11.47 15.14
C GLY A 59 8.99 -12.37 14.49
N ASP A 60 9.00 -13.65 14.85
CA ASP A 60 8.12 -14.68 14.25
C ASP A 60 6.62 -14.33 14.34
N GLY A 61 6.22 -13.58 15.39
CA GLY A 61 4.84 -13.12 15.55
C GLY A 61 4.32 -12.32 14.35
N GLY A 62 5.18 -11.56 13.67
CA GLY A 62 4.81 -10.80 12.48
C GLY A 62 4.56 -11.68 11.26
N VAL A 63 5.46 -12.62 10.99
CA VAL A 63 5.31 -13.62 9.92
C VAL A 63 4.05 -14.45 10.14
N GLN A 64 3.82 -14.90 11.38
CA GLN A 64 2.62 -15.65 11.75
C GLN A 64 1.34 -14.83 11.59
N ALA A 65 1.36 -13.53 11.93
CA ALA A 65 0.21 -12.66 11.75
C ALA A 65 -0.14 -12.50 10.26
N VAL A 66 0.86 -12.29 9.39
CA VAL A 66 0.63 -12.22 7.92
C VAL A 66 0.07 -13.54 7.38
N ALA A 67 0.62 -14.68 7.83
CA ALA A 67 0.09 -15.99 7.45
C ALA A 67 -1.38 -16.16 7.85
N LYS A 68 -1.75 -15.77 9.07
CA LYS A 68 -3.14 -15.78 9.54
C LYS A 68 -4.05 -14.89 8.71
N LEU A 69 -3.58 -13.70 8.31
CA LEU A 69 -4.34 -12.82 7.41
C LEU A 69 -4.60 -13.49 6.06
N ALA A 70 -3.57 -14.13 5.47
CA ALA A 70 -3.71 -14.84 4.21
C ALA A 70 -4.67 -16.04 4.32
N ASP A 71 -4.60 -16.82 5.40
CA ASP A 71 -5.51 -17.93 5.65
C ASP A 71 -6.97 -17.47 5.77
N GLU A 72 -7.22 -16.42 6.54
CA GLU A 72 -8.56 -15.84 6.69
C GLU A 72 -9.08 -15.27 5.38
N LEU A 73 -8.25 -14.58 4.60
CA LEU A 73 -8.60 -14.08 3.27
C LEU A 73 -8.98 -15.22 2.31
N ASN A 74 -8.25 -16.34 2.35
CA ASN A 74 -8.55 -17.53 1.56
C ASN A 74 -9.90 -18.16 1.94
N ARG A 75 -10.35 -18.03 3.19
CA ARG A 75 -11.69 -18.45 3.65
C ARG A 75 -12.83 -17.54 3.17
N LYS A 76 -12.52 -16.34 2.64
CA LYS A 76 -13.52 -15.36 2.16
C LYS A 76 -13.78 -15.42 0.65
N GLY A 77 -13.42 -16.51 -0.02
CA GLY A 77 -13.87 -16.82 -1.38
C GLY A 77 -12.98 -16.31 -2.52
N SER A 78 -11.78 -15.81 -2.22
CA SER A 78 -10.72 -15.56 -3.22
C SER A 78 -9.47 -16.32 -2.83
N LYS A 79 -8.66 -16.74 -3.81
CA LYS A 79 -7.34 -17.32 -3.53
C LYS A 79 -6.32 -16.20 -3.35
N TRP A 80 -5.67 -16.18 -2.19
CA TRP A 80 -4.64 -15.22 -1.81
C TRP A 80 -3.32 -15.92 -1.58
N ASP A 81 -2.26 -15.23 -1.95
CA ASP A 81 -0.87 -15.61 -1.66
C ASP A 81 -0.15 -14.41 -1.03
N TYR A 82 0.97 -14.64 -0.39
CA TYR A 82 1.70 -13.62 0.35
C TYR A 82 3.22 -13.84 0.33
N VAL A 83 3.94 -12.76 0.61
CA VAL A 83 5.39 -12.80 0.87
C VAL A 83 5.72 -11.77 1.94
N VAL A 84 6.64 -12.14 2.84
CA VAL A 84 7.13 -11.28 3.92
C VAL A 84 8.61 -11.04 3.69
N SER A 85 9.07 -9.81 3.89
CA SER A 85 10.50 -9.48 3.79
C SER A 85 11.29 -10.12 4.93
N ASP A 86 12.61 -10.20 4.76
CA ASP A 86 13.53 -10.24 5.89
C ASP A 86 13.37 -8.99 6.77
N PRO A 87 13.84 -8.99 8.04
CA PRO A 87 13.91 -7.76 8.81
C PRO A 87 14.76 -6.74 8.07
N THR A 88 14.32 -5.48 8.06
CA THR A 88 15.10 -4.34 7.55
C THR A 88 16.46 -4.23 8.24
N SER A 89 17.42 -3.58 7.60
CA SER A 89 18.78 -3.38 8.12
C SER A 89 18.88 -2.48 9.37
N SER A 90 17.74 -1.94 9.84
CA SER A 90 17.62 -1.10 11.03
C SER A 90 18.12 -1.76 12.33
N SER A 91 18.24 -0.97 13.40
CA SER A 91 18.60 -1.49 14.72
C SER A 91 17.48 -2.34 15.34
N ALA A 92 17.84 -3.24 16.27
CA ALA A 92 16.93 -4.26 16.83
C ALA A 92 15.60 -3.74 17.41
N TYR A 93 15.53 -2.47 17.83
CA TYR A 93 14.31 -1.85 18.38
C TYR A 93 13.49 -1.05 17.36
N LYS A 94 13.97 -0.95 16.12
CA LYS A 94 13.36 -0.20 15.02
C LYS A 94 13.12 -1.04 13.78
N THR A 95 13.70 -2.24 13.75
CA THR A 95 13.56 -3.15 12.62
C THR A 95 12.12 -3.62 12.52
N GLU A 96 11.64 -3.60 11.29
CA GLU A 96 10.33 -4.09 10.91
C GLU A 96 10.50 -5.07 9.75
N ARG A 97 9.40 -5.71 9.39
CA ARG A 97 9.23 -6.40 8.12
C ARG A 97 8.15 -5.69 7.33
N TYR A 98 8.17 -5.95 6.04
CA TYR A 98 7.09 -5.61 5.12
C TYR A 98 6.40 -6.88 4.66
N ALA A 99 5.16 -6.76 4.21
CA ALA A 99 4.48 -7.86 3.55
C ALA A 99 3.75 -7.40 2.29
N PHE A 100 3.66 -8.30 1.32
CA PHE A 100 2.71 -8.20 0.23
C PHE A 100 1.72 -9.36 0.30
N LEU A 101 0.45 -9.08 0.05
CA LEU A 101 -0.59 -10.08 -0.16
C LEU A 101 -1.30 -9.77 -1.49
N TRP A 102 -1.64 -10.79 -2.27
CA TRP A 102 -2.32 -10.56 -3.55
C TRP A 102 -3.30 -11.67 -3.92
N LYS A 103 -4.33 -11.30 -4.67
CA LYS A 103 -5.25 -12.25 -5.31
C LYS A 103 -4.56 -12.91 -6.51
N THR A 104 -4.33 -14.21 -6.42
CA THR A 104 -3.60 -14.95 -7.47
C THR A 104 -4.39 -15.05 -8.79
N SER A 105 -5.70 -14.84 -8.75
CA SER A 105 -6.56 -14.77 -9.93
C SER A 105 -6.50 -13.42 -10.66
N LYS A 106 -5.91 -12.39 -10.03
CA LYS A 106 -5.82 -11.03 -10.56
C LYS A 106 -4.44 -10.72 -11.07
N VAL A 107 -3.43 -10.91 -10.25
CA VAL A 107 -2.03 -10.63 -10.59
C VAL A 107 -1.14 -11.82 -10.28
N LYS A 108 0.04 -11.85 -10.90
CA LYS A 108 1.07 -12.86 -10.64
C LYS A 108 2.32 -12.19 -10.09
N LYS A 109 2.93 -12.73 -9.03
CA LYS A 109 4.27 -12.31 -8.59
C LYS A 109 5.30 -12.72 -9.66
N VAL A 110 6.23 -11.83 -9.97
CA VAL A 110 7.32 -12.06 -10.94
C VAL A 110 8.65 -12.03 -10.20
N GLY A 111 9.40 -13.13 -10.27
CA GLY A 111 10.70 -13.25 -9.62
C GLY A 111 10.62 -13.16 -8.10
N GLU A 112 11.77 -12.94 -7.46
CA GLU A 112 11.85 -12.74 -6.01
C GLU A 112 11.46 -11.32 -5.61
N ALA A 113 10.91 -11.20 -4.40
CA ALA A 113 10.74 -9.91 -3.73
C ALA A 113 11.99 -9.64 -2.89
N TRP A 114 12.42 -8.38 -2.78
CA TRP A 114 13.71 -8.04 -2.16
C TRP A 114 13.68 -6.70 -1.43
N LEU A 115 14.49 -6.58 -0.38
CA LEU A 115 14.81 -5.29 0.25
C LEU A 115 15.85 -4.55 -0.61
N GLU A 116 15.66 -3.24 -0.80
CA GLU A 116 16.61 -2.38 -1.51
C GLU A 116 18.01 -2.48 -0.88
N LYS A 117 19.05 -2.60 -1.71
CA LYS A 117 20.40 -2.93 -1.21
C LYS A 117 21.37 -1.77 -1.24
N LYS A 118 21.17 -0.78 -2.10
CA LYS A 118 22.15 0.26 -2.35
C LYS A 118 22.17 1.33 -1.27
N TYR A 119 21.01 1.68 -0.73
CA TYR A 119 20.81 2.78 0.21
C TYR A 119 20.44 2.29 1.61
N HIS A 120 20.72 1.03 1.93
CA HIS A 120 20.36 0.42 3.22
C HIS A 120 21.13 1.00 4.43
N LEU A 121 22.20 1.78 4.20
CA LEU A 121 22.89 2.52 5.24
C LEU A 121 22.31 3.93 5.45
N GLU A 122 21.65 4.46 4.42
CA GLU A 122 21.09 5.80 4.38
C GLU A 122 19.59 5.85 4.69
N ILE A 123 18.89 4.72 4.55
CA ILE A 123 17.47 4.54 4.80
C ILE A 123 17.32 3.50 5.91
N ASP A 124 16.83 3.91 7.09
CA ASP A 124 16.75 3.07 8.30
C ASP A 124 15.92 1.81 8.08
N ARG A 125 14.84 1.93 7.29
CA ARG A 125 14.03 0.81 6.80
C ARG A 125 13.99 0.84 5.27
N GLU A 126 14.91 0.12 4.64
CA GLU A 126 15.04 0.07 3.19
C GLU A 126 13.74 -0.44 2.52
N PRO A 127 13.28 0.15 1.39
CA PRO A 127 12.00 -0.24 0.82
C PRO A 127 11.98 -1.70 0.37
N TYR A 128 10.84 -2.37 0.55
CA TYR A 128 10.63 -3.74 0.09
C TYR A 128 9.96 -3.75 -1.28
N TYR A 129 10.62 -4.40 -2.24
CA TYR A 129 10.23 -4.44 -3.63
C TYR A 129 9.53 -5.76 -3.96
N CYS A 130 8.42 -5.69 -4.69
CA CYS A 130 7.81 -6.84 -5.32
C CYS A 130 7.26 -6.48 -6.69
N THR A 131 7.57 -7.32 -7.70
CA THR A 131 7.08 -7.13 -9.06
C THR A 131 5.86 -8.00 -9.30
N PHE A 132 4.82 -7.40 -9.86
CA PHE A 132 3.58 -8.05 -10.24
C PHE A 132 3.33 -7.92 -11.74
N ASP A 133 2.80 -8.97 -12.35
CA ASP A 133 2.27 -8.95 -13.71
C ASP A 133 0.74 -8.95 -13.68
N PHE A 134 0.18 -8.00 -14.42
CA PHE A 134 -1.24 -7.95 -14.73
C PHE A 134 -1.45 -7.98 -16.24
N LYS A 135 -1.87 -9.14 -16.75
CA LYS A 135 -2.16 -9.35 -18.18
C LYS A 135 -0.98 -8.96 -19.10
N GLY A 136 0.24 -9.35 -18.72
CA GLY A 136 1.46 -9.05 -19.49
C GLY A 136 2.04 -7.66 -19.26
N LYS A 137 1.44 -6.85 -18.36
CA LYS A 137 1.97 -5.56 -17.95
C LYS A 137 2.54 -5.66 -16.55
N GLN A 138 3.85 -5.48 -16.44
CA GLN A 138 4.56 -5.55 -15.17
C GLN A 138 4.63 -4.18 -14.49
N PHE A 139 4.52 -4.21 -13.16
CA PHE A 139 4.75 -3.07 -12.28
C PHE A 139 5.42 -3.55 -11.00
N THR A 140 6.26 -2.71 -10.40
CA THR A 140 7.01 -3.05 -9.19
C THR A 140 6.62 -2.07 -8.10
N ILE A 141 6.15 -2.60 -6.98
CA ILE A 141 5.82 -1.79 -5.81
C ILE A 141 7.03 -1.75 -4.89
N ALA A 142 7.50 -0.55 -4.56
CA ALA A 142 8.46 -0.26 -3.51
C ALA A 142 7.69 0.20 -2.26
N ASN A 143 7.51 -0.72 -1.32
CA ASN A 143 6.81 -0.52 -0.06
C ASN A 143 7.75 0.09 0.98
N PHE A 144 7.42 1.26 1.52
CA PHE A 144 8.30 2.06 2.35
C PHE A 144 7.62 2.56 3.62
N HIS A 145 8.39 2.64 4.70
CA HIS A 145 7.99 3.28 5.95
C HIS A 145 9.12 4.18 6.43
N ALA A 146 9.01 5.48 6.21
CA ALA A 146 10.03 6.45 6.60
C ALA A 146 10.11 6.61 8.12
N ILE A 147 11.25 7.08 8.62
CA ILE A 147 11.37 7.54 10.02
C ILE A 147 10.31 8.59 10.37
N THR A 148 9.96 8.66 11.65
CA THR A 148 8.89 9.54 12.12
C THR A 148 9.19 11.01 11.82
N LYS A 149 8.14 11.83 11.68
CA LYS A 149 8.26 13.27 11.39
C LYS A 149 9.25 14.01 12.31
N SER A 150 9.32 13.66 13.60
CA SER A 150 10.25 14.29 14.55
C SER A 150 11.73 13.99 14.28
N LYS A 151 12.01 12.99 13.43
CA LYS A 151 13.34 12.58 13.00
C LYS A 151 13.68 13.03 11.57
N GLN A 152 12.86 13.89 10.96
CA GLN A 152 13.12 14.47 9.63
C GLN A 152 13.19 13.40 8.51
N PRO A 153 12.06 12.77 8.14
CA PRO A 153 12.00 11.73 7.10
C PRO A 153 12.57 12.14 5.75
N GLU A 154 12.59 13.44 5.45
CA GLU A 154 13.22 13.99 4.26
C GLU A 154 14.72 13.63 4.12
N THR A 155 15.39 13.30 5.24
CA THR A 155 16.79 12.86 5.25
C THR A 155 16.99 11.50 4.58
N GLU A 156 15.97 10.63 4.58
CA GLU A 156 15.95 9.34 3.88
C GLU A 156 15.30 9.48 2.50
N ILE A 157 14.17 10.19 2.42
CA ILE A 157 13.37 10.34 1.19
C ILE A 157 14.18 10.99 0.07
N LYS A 158 15.17 11.84 0.37
CA LYS A 158 16.04 12.48 -0.64
C LYS A 158 16.74 11.47 -1.58
N TYR A 159 16.90 10.21 -1.18
CA TYR A 159 17.51 9.16 -2.00
C TYR A 159 16.55 8.57 -3.04
N PHE A 160 15.24 8.77 -2.90
CA PHE A 160 14.24 8.21 -3.83
C PHE A 160 14.43 8.69 -5.28
N LYS A 161 15.01 9.88 -5.47
CA LYS A 161 15.34 10.43 -6.79
C LYS A 161 16.33 9.56 -7.59
N PHE A 162 17.11 8.71 -6.92
CA PHE A 162 18.10 7.84 -7.56
C PHE A 162 17.54 6.44 -7.89
N LEU A 163 16.44 6.04 -7.26
CA LEU A 163 15.88 4.69 -7.41
C LEU A 163 15.37 4.38 -8.83
N PRO A 164 14.72 5.32 -9.56
CA PRO A 164 14.33 5.05 -10.95
C PRO A 164 15.51 4.79 -11.88
N GLU A 165 16.65 5.46 -11.68
CA GLU A 165 17.88 5.22 -12.46
C GLU A 165 18.56 3.92 -12.06
N GLN A 166 18.53 3.56 -10.77
CA GLN A 166 19.04 2.27 -10.27
C GLN A 166 18.28 1.08 -10.86
N TYR A 167 16.99 1.24 -11.17
CA TYR A 167 16.12 0.19 -11.69
C TYR A 167 15.42 0.61 -12.99
N PRO A 168 16.16 0.90 -14.08
CA PRO A 168 15.61 1.58 -15.26
C PRO A 168 14.63 0.72 -16.06
N LYS A 169 14.71 -0.61 -15.89
CA LYS A 169 13.81 -1.58 -16.53
C LYS A 169 12.49 -1.78 -15.78
N LEU A 170 12.39 -1.30 -14.55
CA LEU A 170 11.21 -1.48 -13.72
C LEU A 170 10.23 -0.31 -13.91
N ASN A 171 8.95 -0.61 -13.70
CA ASN A 171 7.91 0.40 -13.58
C ASN A 171 7.58 0.56 -12.09
N LEU A 172 8.33 1.44 -11.41
CA LEU A 172 8.25 1.60 -9.96
C LEU A 172 7.00 2.39 -9.56
N LEU A 173 6.29 1.89 -8.55
CA LEU A 173 5.37 2.64 -7.72
C LEU A 173 5.98 2.72 -6.32
N PHE A 174 6.07 3.93 -5.75
CA PHE A 174 6.52 4.09 -4.37
C PHE A 174 5.30 4.27 -3.47
N VAL A 175 5.13 3.41 -2.47
CA VAL A 175 3.94 3.39 -1.61
C VAL A 175 4.31 3.29 -0.14
N GLY A 176 3.45 3.82 0.73
CA GLY A 176 3.54 3.61 2.17
C GLY A 176 3.48 4.89 2.99
N ASP A 177 3.89 4.77 4.23
CA ASP A 177 3.95 5.88 5.18
C ASP A 177 5.29 6.61 5.04
N PHE A 178 5.27 7.77 4.40
CA PHE A 178 6.45 8.61 4.22
C PHE A 178 6.69 9.53 5.42
N ASN A 179 5.78 9.60 6.42
CA ASN A 179 5.83 10.57 7.51
C ASN A 179 6.05 12.03 7.06
N CYS A 180 5.82 12.31 5.77
CA CYS A 180 6.17 13.53 5.07
C CYS A 180 5.07 13.85 4.06
N PRO A 181 4.48 15.06 4.07
CA PRO A 181 3.44 15.41 3.12
C PRO A 181 4.00 15.45 1.70
N GLN A 182 3.21 15.01 0.72
CA GLN A 182 3.63 15.01 -0.69
C GLN A 182 4.05 16.40 -1.20
N SER A 183 3.54 17.47 -0.58
CA SER A 183 3.87 18.86 -0.90
C SER A 183 5.29 19.25 -0.49
N HIS A 184 5.97 18.47 0.36
CA HIS A 184 7.32 18.74 0.80
C HIS A 184 8.32 18.77 -0.38
N THR A 185 9.26 19.70 -0.34
CA THR A 185 10.19 19.97 -1.44
C THR A 185 11.15 18.81 -1.74
N VAL A 186 11.34 17.89 -0.79
CA VAL A 186 12.13 16.66 -0.96
C VAL A 186 11.64 15.81 -2.14
N PHE A 187 10.34 15.88 -2.46
CA PHE A 187 9.75 15.16 -3.59
C PHE A 187 9.90 15.88 -4.94
N ASN A 188 10.36 17.13 -4.97
CA ASN A 188 10.50 17.90 -6.22
C ASN A 188 11.38 17.21 -7.27
N PRO A 189 12.54 16.60 -6.92
CA PRO A 189 13.31 15.83 -7.89
C PRO A 189 12.51 14.66 -8.48
N LEU A 190 11.78 13.92 -7.64
CA LEU A 190 10.96 12.79 -8.07
C LEU A 190 9.81 13.26 -9.00
N LYS A 191 9.12 14.35 -8.63
CA LYS A 191 8.10 15.00 -9.46
C LYS A 191 8.62 15.42 -10.83
N LYS A 192 9.81 16.04 -10.87
CA LYS A 192 10.48 16.43 -12.14
C LYS A 192 10.79 15.24 -13.05
N MET A 193 10.90 14.02 -12.50
CA MET A 193 11.10 12.78 -13.26
C MET A 193 9.78 12.18 -13.79
N GLY A 194 8.65 12.87 -13.62
CA GLY A 194 7.34 12.41 -14.09
C GLY A 194 6.60 11.50 -13.12
N TYR A 195 6.97 11.51 -11.83
CA TYR A 195 6.23 10.83 -10.78
C TYR A 195 5.20 11.77 -10.16
N ASP A 196 3.92 11.40 -10.29
CA ASP A 196 2.81 12.10 -9.66
C ASP A 196 2.39 11.37 -8.38
N CYS A 197 1.91 12.12 -7.40
CA CYS A 197 1.28 11.55 -6.21
C CYS A 197 -0.21 11.33 -6.48
N VAL A 198 -0.74 10.16 -6.09
CA VAL A 198 -2.17 9.85 -6.17
C VAL A 198 -2.99 10.81 -5.33
N PHE A 199 -2.48 11.16 -4.14
CA PHE A 199 -3.15 12.03 -3.18
C PHE A 199 -2.52 13.41 -3.22
N VAL A 200 -3.35 14.44 -3.33
CA VAL A 200 -2.91 15.84 -3.30
C VAL A 200 -3.81 16.57 -2.33
N SER A 201 -3.22 17.17 -1.28
CA SER A 201 -3.96 17.91 -0.25
C SER A 201 -5.02 17.06 0.48
N GLN A 202 -4.74 15.76 0.62
CA GLN A 202 -5.62 14.78 1.23
C GLN A 202 -4.93 14.14 2.41
N LYS A 203 -5.50 14.33 3.61
CA LYS A 203 -5.01 13.67 4.82
C LYS A 203 -5.25 12.17 4.71
N THR A 204 -4.31 11.39 5.20
CA THR A 204 -4.25 9.93 5.04
C THR A 204 -3.91 9.21 6.35
N SER A 205 -3.27 9.89 7.32
CA SER A 205 -2.99 9.34 8.65
C SER A 205 -4.13 9.62 9.64
N LEU A 206 -4.32 8.75 10.65
CA LEU A 206 -5.30 8.98 11.73
C LEU A 206 -4.83 9.98 12.78
N LYS A 207 -5.78 10.66 13.43
CA LYS A 207 -5.59 11.37 14.71
C LYS A 207 -5.64 10.37 15.88
N LYS A 208 -4.99 10.72 16.99
CA LYS A 208 -5.12 9.99 18.26
C LYS A 208 -6.54 10.05 18.82
N GLU A 209 -7.21 11.18 18.63
CA GLU A 209 -8.61 11.39 19.02
C GLU A 209 -9.35 12.04 17.84
N CYS A 210 -10.51 11.48 17.50
CA CYS A 210 -11.42 12.09 16.54
C CYS A 210 -12.16 13.24 17.20
N SER A 211 -12.23 14.39 16.53
CA SER A 211 -13.06 15.51 16.93
C SER A 211 -13.96 15.90 15.77
N ASN A 212 -15.27 16.01 16.04
CA ASN A 212 -16.29 16.42 15.06
C ASN A 212 -16.20 15.66 13.72
N GLU A 213 -16.11 14.32 13.79
CA GLU A 213 -16.00 13.42 12.62
C GLU A 213 -14.69 13.56 11.81
N GLU A 214 -13.84 14.54 12.11
CA GLU A 214 -12.52 14.69 11.50
C GLU A 214 -11.48 13.83 12.25
N CYS A 215 -11.30 12.61 11.74
CA CYS A 215 -10.37 11.62 12.28
C CYS A 215 -8.99 11.59 11.62
N LEU A 216 -8.74 12.44 10.61
CA LEU A 216 -7.49 12.42 9.84
C LEU A 216 -6.57 13.59 10.22
N ALA A 217 -5.27 13.33 10.31
CA ALA A 217 -4.28 14.27 10.81
C ALA A 217 -3.37 14.84 9.71
N SER A 218 -2.70 13.98 8.93
CA SER A 218 -1.58 14.36 8.06
C SER A 218 -1.59 13.62 6.72
N GLU A 219 -0.87 14.14 5.72
CA GLU A 219 -0.72 13.57 4.35
C GLU A 219 0.52 12.65 4.23
N PHE A 220 0.81 11.85 5.26
CA PHE A 220 2.06 11.09 5.35
C PHE A 220 2.08 9.85 4.47
N ASP A 221 0.91 9.29 4.32
CA ASP A 221 0.61 8.04 3.69
C ASP A 221 0.36 8.31 2.19
N ASN A 222 1.29 7.92 1.29
CA ASN A 222 1.35 8.36 -0.11
C ASN A 222 1.57 7.21 -1.12
N ILE A 223 1.12 7.43 -2.37
CA ILE A 223 1.40 6.57 -3.53
C ILE A 223 1.93 7.44 -4.68
N TRP A 224 3.16 7.16 -5.12
CA TRP A 224 3.80 7.83 -6.24
C TRP A 224 3.92 6.89 -7.44
N TYR A 225 3.52 7.37 -8.61
CA TYR A 225 3.54 6.59 -9.84
C TYR A 225 4.07 7.42 -11.00
N ASN A 226 4.73 6.77 -11.95
CA ASN A 226 5.14 7.44 -13.17
C ASN A 226 3.93 7.60 -14.12
N SER A 227 3.49 8.83 -14.36
CA SER A 227 2.26 9.12 -15.11
C SER A 227 2.35 8.88 -16.61
N SER A 228 3.56 8.73 -17.15
CA SER A 228 3.73 8.29 -18.54
C SER A 228 3.60 6.77 -18.70
N LYS A 229 3.70 5.99 -17.61
CA LYS A 229 3.65 4.51 -17.62
C LYS A 229 2.33 3.96 -17.09
N LEU A 230 1.68 4.65 -16.16
CA LEU A 230 0.48 4.19 -15.47
C LEU A 230 -0.61 5.26 -15.46
N THR A 231 -1.86 4.81 -15.51
CA THR A 231 -3.04 5.67 -15.33
C THR A 231 -3.74 5.28 -14.04
N VAL A 232 -3.91 6.25 -13.15
CA VAL A 232 -4.67 6.09 -11.92
C VAL A 232 -6.14 6.41 -12.18
N ARG A 233 -7.04 5.56 -11.66
CA ARG A 233 -8.49 5.74 -11.78
C ARG A 233 -9.10 5.69 -10.38
N ASN A 234 -9.95 6.67 -10.07
CA ASN A 234 -10.60 6.84 -8.77
C ASN A 234 -9.60 7.01 -7.60
N PRO A 235 -8.73 8.04 -7.62
CA PRO A 235 -7.73 8.28 -6.57
C PRO A 235 -8.33 8.57 -5.18
N ASN A 236 -9.63 8.81 -5.08
CA ASN A 236 -10.26 9.42 -3.89
C ASN A 236 -10.83 8.40 -2.88
N ARG A 237 -10.15 7.29 -2.56
CA ARG A 237 -10.68 6.31 -1.60
C ARG A 237 -9.87 6.12 -0.33
N VAL A 238 -9.42 7.20 0.33
CA VAL A 238 -9.01 7.06 1.74
C VAL A 238 -10.21 6.52 2.53
N PHE A 239 -10.07 5.33 3.10
CA PHE A 239 -11.13 4.76 3.93
C PHE A 239 -11.17 5.48 5.26
N HIS A 240 -12.34 6.03 5.57
CA HIS A 240 -12.65 6.51 6.90
C HIS A 240 -13.17 5.33 7.72
N PHE A 241 -12.50 4.99 8.82
CA PHE A 241 -12.84 3.86 9.70
C PHE A 241 -14.27 3.93 10.28
N PHE A 242 -14.94 5.09 10.18
CA PHE A 242 -16.18 5.39 10.91
C PHE A 242 -17.43 5.60 10.02
N SER A 243 -17.34 5.46 8.70
CA SER A 243 -18.46 5.82 7.79
C SER A 243 -19.30 4.64 7.29
N ASN A 244 -19.36 3.50 7.99
CA ASN A 244 -20.27 2.40 7.64
C ASN A 244 -21.02 1.88 8.90
N PRO A 245 -22.37 1.80 8.87
CA PRO A 245 -23.16 1.67 10.09
C PRO A 245 -23.38 0.20 10.47
N PHE A 246 -22.38 -0.49 11.04
CA PHE A 246 -22.64 -1.71 11.83
C PHE A 246 -21.62 -1.87 12.97
N ILE A 247 -22.14 -1.72 14.20
CA ILE A 247 -21.65 -2.11 15.54
C ILE A 247 -20.11 -2.25 15.70
N TYR A 248 -19.50 -1.27 16.38
CA TYR A 248 -18.15 -1.35 16.91
C TYR A 248 -18.17 -1.24 18.44
N ILE A 249 -17.52 -2.17 19.13
CA ILE A 249 -16.93 -1.94 20.45
C ILE A 249 -15.41 -1.87 20.20
N PRO A 250 -14.79 -0.69 20.08
CA PRO A 250 -13.35 -0.59 19.91
C PRO A 250 -12.63 -0.85 21.23
N SER A 251 -11.53 -1.61 21.17
CA SER A 251 -10.48 -1.56 22.18
C SER A 251 -9.76 -0.20 22.06
N PRO A 252 -9.46 0.51 23.16
CA PRO A 252 -9.03 1.91 23.14
C PRO A 252 -7.62 2.19 22.57
N ASN A 253 -6.90 1.21 22.01
CA ASN A 253 -5.45 1.33 21.75
C ASN A 253 -4.95 0.84 20.37
N SER A 254 -5.74 0.88 19.29
CA SER A 254 -5.21 0.57 17.94
C SER A 254 -5.38 1.74 16.96
N GLN A 255 -4.25 2.31 16.51
CA GLN A 255 -4.14 3.37 15.51
C GLN A 255 -3.75 2.74 14.18
N ASN A 256 -4.60 2.80 13.15
CA ASN A 256 -4.33 2.20 11.85
C ASN A 256 -4.58 3.23 10.72
N SER A 257 -3.70 3.42 9.73
CA SER A 257 -3.96 4.34 8.59
C SER A 257 -3.99 3.65 7.23
N LEU A 258 -5.11 3.72 6.51
CA LEU A 258 -5.30 3.01 5.23
C LEU A 258 -5.13 3.95 4.01
N ILE A 259 -4.27 3.57 3.06
CA ILE A 259 -4.11 4.25 1.75
C ILE A 259 -4.64 3.36 0.62
N THR A 260 -5.45 3.90 -0.29
CA THR A 260 -5.93 3.20 -1.49
C THR A 260 -5.21 3.56 -2.78
#